data_AF-A0A957ZJI0-F1
#
_entry.id   AF-A0A957ZJI0-F1
#
_cell.length_a   1.000
_cell.length_b   1.000
_cell.length_c   1.000
_cell.angle_alpha   90.00
_cell.angle_beta   90.00
_cell.angle_gamma   90.00
#
_symmetry.space_group_name_H-M   'P 1'
#
loop_
_entity.id
_entity.type
_entity.pdbx_description
1 polymer ?
#
loop_
_entity_poly.entity_id
_entity_poly.type
_entity_poly.pdbx_seq_one_letter_code
_entity_poly.pdbx_strand_id
1 'polypeptide(L)'
;MYQPMRLVLGAMLATGLAVAALPAFAAAPQQDGGLTPDALANATYQSDYAANGEITLVDGQAEEEIAPGSASKLVVTLIEPTAFGDLNGDGIDDAAVLLASESGGSGTFIDLHAVLDEDGAPVDAASAFLGDRVQVNSLVIEDGVIVVELVTQGPTDPMCCPTQEENRTYELVDGALVELMDDGLSLDTLSDLTYLSEAAPDGTAEMVDGVYTVEGTPGADDAETVERTGYGAFGDLNDDGAEDAAVVLMGGGGSGDIFHELAIVLAQDEEYVNVATEPLGEDITIENLIIEDGKVIVEFIGFGPDDPDCCPTQLFRR
;
A
#
# COMPACT_ATOMS: atom_id res chain seq x y z
N MET A 1 41.84 41.97 -88.55
CA MET A 1 40.55 41.27 -88.69
C MET A 1 39.99 41.03 -87.30
N TYR A 2 38.72 41.39 -87.15
CA TYR A 2 37.80 41.19 -86.02
C TYR A 2 37.95 42.00 -84.72
N GLN A 3 36.82 42.64 -84.41
CA GLN A 3 36.46 43.62 -83.39
C GLN A 3 36.13 42.97 -82.02
N PRO A 4 35.91 43.78 -80.97
CA PRO A 4 36.05 43.39 -79.56
C PRO A 4 34.77 42.85 -78.94
N MET A 5 34.89 42.04 -77.89
CA MET A 5 33.78 41.67 -77.03
C MET A 5 33.88 42.42 -75.68
N ARG A 6 32.99 43.40 -75.52
CA ARG A 6 32.69 44.07 -74.26
C ARG A 6 32.10 43.05 -73.29
N LEU A 7 32.65 42.95 -72.08
CA LEU A 7 31.98 42.29 -70.97
C LEU A 7 31.40 43.36 -70.04
N VAL A 8 30.10 43.23 -69.78
CA VAL A 8 29.26 44.18 -69.06
C VAL A 8 29.53 44.07 -67.55
N LEU A 9 29.76 45.21 -66.92
CA LEU A 9 29.89 45.40 -65.49
C LEU A 9 28.47 45.34 -64.87
N GLY A 10 28.13 44.24 -64.20
CA GLY A 10 26.91 44.12 -63.40
C GLY A 10 27.19 44.47 -61.94
N ALA A 11 26.79 45.65 -61.51
CA ALA A 11 26.81 46.04 -60.10
C ALA A 11 25.60 45.42 -59.38
N MET A 12 25.83 44.37 -58.58
CA MET A 12 24.86 43.88 -57.60
C MET A 12 24.99 44.73 -56.33
N LEU A 13 24.02 45.61 -56.08
CA LEU A 13 23.82 46.20 -54.76
C LEU A 13 23.25 45.11 -53.84
N ALA A 14 24.07 44.59 -52.93
CA ALA A 14 23.60 43.83 -51.78
C ALA A 14 23.21 44.82 -50.68
N THR A 15 21.91 45.05 -50.50
CA THR A 15 21.36 45.71 -49.31
C THR A 15 21.57 44.80 -48.10
N GLY A 16 22.61 45.07 -47.32
CA GLY A 16 22.83 44.42 -46.03
C GLY A 16 21.80 44.88 -45.02
N LEU A 17 20.90 43.98 -44.62
CA LEU A 17 20.00 44.17 -43.48
C LEU A 17 20.84 43.94 -42.21
N ALA A 18 21.11 45.00 -41.45
CA ALA A 18 21.74 44.87 -40.14
C ALA A 18 20.72 44.28 -39.16
N VAL A 19 20.81 42.97 -38.91
CA VAL A 19 20.07 42.32 -37.82
C VAL A 19 20.74 42.75 -36.52
N ALA A 20 20.04 43.54 -35.72
CA ALA A 20 20.45 43.86 -34.36
C ALA A 20 20.42 42.55 -33.55
N ALA A 21 21.59 42.09 -33.12
CA ALA A 21 21.70 40.97 -32.20
C ALA A 21 21.06 41.37 -30.86
N LEU A 22 19.95 40.73 -30.52
CA LEU A 22 19.38 40.79 -29.19
C LEU A 22 20.41 40.22 -28.20
N PRO A 23 20.54 40.77 -26.98
CA PRO A 23 21.37 40.15 -25.96
C PRO A 23 20.82 38.75 -25.71
N ALA A 24 21.67 37.73 -25.88
CA ALA A 24 21.36 36.39 -25.45
C ALA A 24 21.06 36.46 -23.95
N PHE A 25 19.83 36.11 -23.54
CA PHE A 25 19.57 35.76 -22.17
C PHE A 25 20.55 34.63 -21.83
N ALA A 26 21.45 34.89 -20.89
CA ALA A 26 22.26 33.84 -20.32
C ALA A 26 21.28 32.82 -19.72
N ALA A 27 21.31 31.59 -20.22
CA ALA A 27 20.64 30.47 -19.57
C ALA A 27 21.10 30.44 -18.11
N ALA A 28 20.14 30.33 -17.20
CA ALA A 28 20.43 30.10 -15.79
C ALA A 28 21.34 28.86 -15.66
N PRO A 29 22.25 28.80 -14.69
CA PRO A 29 23.05 27.61 -14.46
C PRO A 29 22.09 26.45 -14.13
N GLN A 30 22.11 25.43 -14.98
CA GLN A 30 21.42 24.16 -14.76
C GLN A 30 22.03 23.54 -13.49
N GLN A 31 21.24 23.40 -12.43
CA GLN A 31 21.71 22.80 -11.18
C GLN A 31 21.76 21.29 -11.37
N ASP A 32 22.94 20.69 -11.22
CA ASP A 32 23.08 19.27 -10.90
C ASP A 32 22.32 19.04 -9.56
N GLY A 33 21.24 18.27 -9.41
CA GLY A 33 20.36 17.47 -10.26
C GLY A 33 19.52 16.68 -9.24
N GLY A 34 18.19 16.79 -9.26
CA GLY A 34 17.28 16.20 -8.27
C GLY A 34 16.36 17.22 -7.58
N LEU A 35 15.13 16.79 -7.29
CA LEU A 35 14.11 17.62 -6.63
C LEU A 35 14.54 18.04 -5.23
N THR A 36 14.05 19.20 -4.79
CA THR A 36 14.30 19.72 -3.45
C THR A 36 12.99 19.89 -2.69
N PRO A 37 12.98 19.78 -1.34
CA PRO A 37 11.80 20.07 -0.53
C PRO A 37 11.22 21.46 -0.82
N ASP A 38 12.06 22.47 -1.04
CA ASP A 38 11.62 23.82 -1.38
C ASP A 38 10.93 23.88 -2.75
N ALA A 39 11.40 23.11 -3.73
CA ALA A 39 10.76 23.01 -5.04
C ALA A 39 9.38 22.33 -4.92
N LEU A 40 9.28 21.24 -4.15
CA LEU A 40 8.01 20.54 -3.88
C LEU A 40 7.02 21.45 -3.15
N ALA A 41 7.48 22.24 -2.18
CA ALA A 41 6.67 23.21 -1.45
C ALA A 41 6.15 24.37 -2.31
N ASN A 42 6.67 24.55 -3.52
CA ASN A 42 6.29 25.62 -4.45
C ASN A 42 5.82 25.08 -5.82
N ALA A 43 5.50 23.78 -5.89
CA ALA A 43 5.06 23.11 -7.11
C ALA A 43 3.54 23.23 -7.33
N THR A 44 3.11 22.84 -8.53
CA THR A 44 1.70 22.68 -8.90
C THR A 44 1.35 21.19 -8.89
N TYR A 45 0.24 20.85 -8.25
CA TYR A 45 -0.26 19.48 -8.11
C TYR A 45 -1.66 19.37 -8.67
N GLN A 46 -2.02 18.20 -9.18
CA GLN A 46 -3.38 17.81 -9.49
C GLN A 46 -4.20 17.80 -8.19
N SER A 47 -5.46 18.22 -8.26
CA SER A 47 -6.34 18.21 -7.09
C SER A 47 -7.79 18.17 -7.53
N ASP A 48 -8.49 17.09 -7.21
CA ASP A 48 -9.93 16.93 -7.46
C ASP A 48 -10.78 17.91 -6.66
N TYR A 49 -10.20 18.54 -5.62
CA TYR A 49 -10.87 19.55 -4.80
C TYR A 49 -10.76 20.96 -5.38
N ALA A 50 -9.74 21.23 -6.20
CA ALA A 50 -9.49 22.53 -6.78
C ALA A 50 -10.41 22.81 -7.98
N ALA A 51 -10.82 24.07 -8.17
CA ALA A 51 -11.82 24.41 -9.18
C ALA A 51 -11.36 24.13 -10.63
N ASN A 52 -10.05 24.17 -10.86
CA ASN A 52 -9.45 23.92 -12.18
C ASN A 52 -8.80 22.54 -12.29
N GLY A 53 -8.92 21.68 -11.27
CA GLY A 53 -8.27 20.37 -11.21
C GLY A 53 -6.78 20.40 -10.81
N GLU A 54 -6.23 21.58 -10.52
CA GLU A 54 -4.85 21.76 -10.10
C GLU A 54 -4.76 22.85 -9.01
N ILE A 55 -3.75 22.74 -8.14
CA ILE A 55 -3.45 23.69 -7.07
C ILE A 55 -1.95 23.99 -7.04
N THR A 56 -1.59 25.27 -6.94
CA THR A 56 -0.18 25.69 -6.82
C THR A 56 0.12 26.08 -5.39
N LEU A 57 1.08 25.40 -4.77
CA LEU A 57 1.52 25.70 -3.42
C LEU A 57 2.48 26.88 -3.41
N VAL A 58 2.47 27.61 -2.30
CA VAL A 58 3.48 28.62 -1.97
C VAL A 58 3.94 28.32 -0.56
N ASP A 59 5.23 28.00 -0.40
CA ASP A 59 5.82 27.58 0.87
C ASP A 59 5.03 26.45 1.57
N GLY A 60 4.55 25.49 0.78
CA GLY A 60 3.89 24.27 1.25
C GLY A 60 2.37 24.40 1.46
N GLN A 61 1.77 25.55 1.14
CA GLN A 61 0.33 25.75 1.34
C GLN A 61 -0.33 26.51 0.19
N ALA A 62 -1.61 26.20 -0.05
CA ALA A 62 -2.48 26.95 -0.94
C ALA A 62 -3.88 27.12 -0.34
N GLU A 63 -4.58 28.19 -0.74
CA GLU A 63 -5.91 28.51 -0.25
C GLU A 63 -6.78 29.09 -1.38
N GLU A 64 -7.96 28.51 -1.61
CA GLU A 64 -8.91 28.93 -2.65
C GLU A 64 -10.35 29.02 -2.14
N GLU A 65 -11.18 29.87 -2.74
CA GLU A 65 -12.62 29.84 -2.47
C GLU A 65 -13.27 28.64 -3.16
N ILE A 66 -14.02 27.81 -2.40
CA ILE A 66 -14.70 26.62 -2.95
C ILE A 66 -15.79 26.99 -3.96
N ALA A 67 -16.37 28.19 -3.80
CA ALA A 67 -17.28 28.80 -4.76
C ALA A 67 -17.18 30.33 -4.65
N PRO A 68 -17.47 31.08 -5.73
CA PRO A 68 -17.40 32.54 -5.70
C PRO A 68 -18.22 33.14 -4.55
N GLY A 69 -17.54 33.81 -3.61
CA GLY A 69 -18.17 34.44 -2.44
C GLY A 69 -18.50 33.48 -1.29
N SER A 70 -17.94 32.27 -1.30
CA SER A 70 -18.05 31.31 -0.20
C SER A 70 -17.31 31.81 1.06
N ALA A 71 -17.88 31.55 2.23
CA ALA A 71 -17.18 31.79 3.51
C ALA A 71 -16.16 30.67 3.83
N SER A 72 -16.40 29.47 3.30
CA SER A 72 -15.51 28.32 3.40
C SER A 72 -14.52 28.32 2.24
N LYS A 73 -13.30 27.88 2.53
CA LYS A 73 -12.19 27.82 1.59
C LYS A 73 -11.61 26.42 1.54
N LEU A 74 -11.08 26.06 0.39
CA LEU A 74 -10.19 24.94 0.22
C LEU A 74 -8.83 25.35 0.78
N VAL A 75 -8.30 24.59 1.71
CA VAL A 75 -6.92 24.72 2.18
C VAL A 75 -6.20 23.43 1.80
N VAL A 76 -5.10 23.54 1.06
CA VAL A 76 -4.24 22.41 0.71
C VAL A 76 -2.88 22.63 1.34
N THR A 77 -2.36 21.62 2.03
CA THR A 77 -1.07 21.69 2.72
C THR A 77 -0.21 20.48 2.34
N LEU A 78 1.04 20.72 1.95
CA LEU A 78 2.07 19.69 1.85
C LEU A 78 2.45 19.24 3.26
N ILE A 79 2.22 17.97 3.57
CA ILE A 79 2.52 17.40 4.90
C ILE A 79 3.69 16.43 4.84
N GLU A 80 4.32 16.20 6.00
CA GLU A 80 5.32 15.15 6.16
C GLU A 80 4.66 13.78 6.36
N PRO A 81 5.33 12.67 6.02
CA PRO A 81 6.67 12.58 5.42
C PRO A 81 6.72 12.90 3.90
N THR A 82 7.94 13.10 3.38
CA THR A 82 8.26 13.18 1.95
C THR A 82 9.36 12.17 1.65
N ALA A 83 9.24 11.44 0.54
CA ALA A 83 10.24 10.46 0.11
C ALA A 83 10.90 10.91 -1.20
N PHE A 84 12.15 10.47 -1.39
CA PHE A 84 12.92 10.66 -2.61
C PHE A 84 13.47 9.31 -3.08
N GLY A 85 13.47 9.09 -4.39
CA GLY A 85 13.98 7.87 -5.03
C GLY A 85 13.55 7.81 -6.49
N ASP A 86 14.19 6.96 -7.27
CA ASP A 86 13.93 6.80 -8.71
C ASP A 86 12.63 6.01 -8.96
N LEU A 87 11.58 6.69 -9.45
CA LEU A 87 10.26 6.08 -9.73
C LEU A 87 10.12 5.64 -11.19
N ASN A 88 10.84 6.27 -12.11
CA ASN A 88 10.67 6.06 -13.55
C ASN A 88 11.83 5.23 -14.17
N GLY A 89 12.87 4.92 -13.41
CA GLY A 89 14.02 4.12 -13.80
C GLY A 89 15.07 4.87 -14.64
N ASP A 90 15.10 6.20 -14.60
CA ASP A 90 16.05 7.02 -15.37
C ASP A 90 17.37 7.32 -14.61
N GLY A 91 17.43 6.93 -13.33
CA GLY A 91 18.58 7.12 -12.45
C GLY A 91 18.67 8.51 -11.80
N ILE A 92 17.61 9.31 -11.85
CA ILE A 92 17.44 10.56 -11.12
C ILE A 92 16.41 10.33 -10.00
N ASP A 93 16.66 10.87 -8.81
CA ASP A 93 15.70 10.77 -7.73
C ASP A 93 14.48 11.66 -8.02
N ASP A 94 13.32 11.01 -8.12
CA ASP A 94 11.99 11.60 -8.10
C ASP A 94 11.54 11.81 -6.64
N ALA A 95 10.27 12.17 -6.44
CA ALA A 95 9.70 12.32 -5.10
C ALA A 95 8.28 11.73 -4.96
N ALA A 96 7.95 11.35 -3.74
CA ALA A 96 6.58 11.08 -3.31
C ALA A 96 6.21 12.03 -2.18
N VAL A 97 5.08 12.71 -2.32
CA VAL A 97 4.59 13.70 -1.35
C VAL A 97 3.14 13.47 -0.97
N LEU A 98 2.74 14.06 0.15
CA LEU A 98 1.39 13.97 0.69
C LEU A 98 0.75 15.35 0.74
N LEU A 99 -0.46 15.47 0.20
CA LEU A 99 -1.28 16.67 0.31
C LEU A 99 -2.47 16.43 1.23
N ALA A 100 -2.64 17.30 2.22
CA ALA A 100 -3.82 17.37 3.07
C ALA A 100 -4.78 18.45 2.56
N SER A 101 -5.98 18.06 2.18
CA SER A 101 -7.02 18.92 1.62
C SER A 101 -8.20 19.08 2.57
N GLU A 102 -8.56 20.33 2.88
CA GLU A 102 -9.70 20.69 3.73
C GLU A 102 -10.67 21.61 2.96
N SER A 103 -11.87 21.13 2.66
CA SER A 103 -12.87 21.86 1.84
C SER A 103 -14.04 22.42 2.67
N GLY A 104 -13.75 22.95 3.86
CA GLY A 104 -14.73 23.67 4.68
C GLY A 104 -15.73 22.80 5.46
N GLY A 105 -15.54 21.48 5.47
CA GLY A 105 -16.17 20.55 6.41
C GLY A 105 -15.28 20.26 7.62
N SER A 106 -15.45 19.08 8.24
CA SER A 106 -14.53 18.56 9.26
C SER A 106 -13.57 17.50 8.72
N GLY A 107 -13.62 17.21 7.42
CA GLY A 107 -12.76 16.25 6.72
C GLY A 107 -11.40 16.84 6.40
N THR A 108 -10.40 15.97 6.44
CA THR A 108 -9.04 16.26 5.98
C THR A 108 -8.64 15.10 5.10
N PHE A 109 -8.67 15.31 3.80
CA PHE A 109 -8.42 14.27 2.81
C PHE A 109 -6.93 14.22 2.49
N ILE A 110 -6.34 13.02 2.54
CA ILE A 110 -4.92 12.83 2.27
C ILE A 110 -4.75 12.16 0.90
N ASP A 111 -4.01 12.82 0.02
CA ASP A 111 -3.64 12.31 -1.30
C ASP A 111 -2.13 12.08 -1.36
N LEU A 112 -1.73 10.93 -1.91
CA LEU A 112 -0.38 10.62 -2.33
C LEU A 112 -0.14 11.19 -3.73
N HIS A 113 1.03 11.77 -3.95
CA HIS A 113 1.47 12.30 -5.24
C HIS A 113 2.84 11.74 -5.61
N ALA A 114 2.97 11.24 -6.84
CA ALA A 114 4.25 10.93 -7.48
C ALA A 114 4.71 12.11 -8.32
N VAL A 115 5.88 12.64 -8.00
CA VAL A 115 6.44 13.85 -8.61
C VAL A 115 7.74 13.49 -9.30
N LEU A 116 7.74 13.58 -10.63
CA LEU A 116 8.93 13.29 -11.42
C LEU A 116 9.86 14.51 -11.48
N ASP A 117 11.17 14.25 -11.51
CA ASP A 117 12.17 15.25 -11.85
C ASP A 117 12.27 15.40 -13.37
N GLU A 118 11.74 16.49 -13.92
CA GLU A 118 11.98 16.86 -15.31
C GLU A 118 13.01 18.00 -15.39
N ASP A 119 14.28 17.65 -15.61
CA ASP A 119 15.40 18.60 -15.72
C ASP A 119 15.53 19.54 -14.48
N GLY A 120 15.27 19.01 -13.29
CA GLY A 120 15.29 19.71 -12.00
C GLY A 120 13.98 20.43 -11.66
N ALA A 121 12.92 20.25 -12.45
CA ALA A 121 11.59 20.80 -12.18
C ALA A 121 10.64 19.70 -11.68
N PRO A 122 9.89 19.94 -10.59
CA PRO A 122 8.88 18.99 -10.10
C PRO A 122 7.69 18.95 -11.06
N VAL A 123 7.37 17.77 -11.56
CA VAL A 123 6.17 17.50 -12.36
C VAL A 123 5.30 16.49 -11.64
N ASP A 124 4.12 16.91 -11.18
CA ASP A 124 3.14 16.01 -10.57
C ASP A 124 2.56 15.06 -11.64
N ALA A 125 3.06 13.83 -11.65
CA ALA A 125 2.77 12.86 -12.68
C ALA A 125 1.45 12.13 -12.43
N ALA A 126 1.18 11.79 -11.17
CA ALA A 126 -0.01 11.03 -10.78
C ALA A 126 -0.31 11.20 -9.28
N SER A 127 -1.58 10.99 -8.91
CA SER A 127 -2.03 10.99 -7.53
C SER A 127 -2.92 9.81 -7.19
N ALA A 128 -2.99 9.47 -5.90
CA ALA A 128 -3.86 8.44 -5.34
C ALA A 128 -4.45 8.90 -4.00
N PHE A 129 -5.75 8.69 -3.80
CA PHE A 129 -6.41 9.04 -2.55
C PHE A 129 -6.15 8.00 -1.46
N LEU A 130 -5.55 8.41 -0.34
CA LEU A 130 -5.24 7.51 0.78
C LEU A 130 -6.40 7.41 1.78
N GLY A 131 -7.16 8.49 2.02
CA GLY A 131 -8.32 8.47 2.91
C GLY A 131 -8.66 9.80 3.59
N ASP A 132 -9.71 9.81 4.41
CA ASP A 132 -10.08 10.95 5.28
C ASP A 132 -9.44 10.76 6.66
N ARG A 133 -8.65 11.72 7.14
CA ARG A 133 -7.95 11.72 8.43
C ARG A 133 -7.07 10.49 8.68
N VAL A 134 -6.48 9.93 7.63
CA VAL A 134 -5.45 8.90 7.76
C VAL A 134 -4.18 9.51 8.37
N GLN A 135 -3.46 8.73 9.17
CA GLN A 135 -2.14 9.09 9.67
C GLN A 135 -1.09 8.31 8.88
N VAL A 136 -0.25 8.99 8.12
CA VAL A 136 0.86 8.34 7.43
C VAL A 136 2.06 8.30 8.39
N ASN A 137 2.48 7.09 8.75
CA ASN A 137 3.61 6.84 9.64
C ASN A 137 4.93 6.82 8.86
N SER A 138 4.91 6.24 7.66
CA SER A 138 6.07 6.08 6.79
C SER A 138 5.71 6.29 5.32
N LEU A 139 6.64 6.87 4.57
CA LEU A 139 6.57 7.01 3.11
C LEU A 139 7.98 6.80 2.58
N VAL A 140 8.13 5.84 1.68
CA VAL A 140 9.43 5.44 1.13
C VAL A 140 9.28 5.17 -0.37
N ILE A 141 10.34 5.48 -1.14
CA ILE A 141 10.50 5.01 -2.51
C ILE A 141 11.64 4.01 -2.52
N GLU A 142 11.33 2.75 -2.82
CA GLU A 142 12.29 1.65 -2.89
C GLU A 142 11.95 0.78 -4.10
N ASP A 143 12.97 0.35 -4.84
CA ASP A 143 12.81 -0.52 -6.02
C ASP A 143 11.78 -0.04 -7.06
N GLY A 144 11.64 1.29 -7.22
CA GLY A 144 10.73 1.90 -8.20
C GLY A 144 9.26 1.97 -7.77
N VAL A 145 8.94 1.55 -6.54
CA VAL A 145 7.58 1.64 -5.98
C VAL A 145 7.54 2.57 -4.77
N ILE A 146 6.35 3.12 -4.51
CA ILE A 146 6.07 3.91 -3.31
C ILE A 146 5.41 3.02 -2.27
N VAL A 147 6.01 2.92 -1.09
CA VAL A 147 5.44 2.19 0.05
C VAL A 147 4.95 3.18 1.10
N VAL A 148 3.68 3.05 1.50
CA VAL A 148 3.01 3.90 2.48
C VAL A 148 2.55 3.06 3.66
N GLU A 149 3.07 3.35 4.85
CA GLU A 149 2.55 2.80 6.11
C GLU A 149 1.61 3.84 6.72
N LEU A 150 0.36 3.46 6.97
CA LEU A 150 -0.66 4.38 7.44
C LEU A 150 -1.62 3.76 8.46
N VAL A 151 -2.24 4.61 9.27
CA VAL A 151 -3.37 4.27 10.14
C VAL A 151 -4.64 4.89 9.58
N THR A 152 -5.63 4.06 9.29
CA THR A 152 -6.94 4.42 8.73
C THR A 152 -8.09 3.90 9.61
N GLN A 153 -9.33 4.24 9.23
CA GLN A 153 -10.50 3.80 9.99
C GLN A 153 -10.82 2.32 9.73
N GLY A 154 -10.81 1.54 10.81
CA GLY A 154 -11.39 0.21 10.80
C GLY A 154 -12.92 0.23 10.67
N PRO A 155 -13.55 -0.91 10.33
CA PRO A 155 -15.00 -0.99 10.11
C PRO A 155 -15.86 -0.55 11.31
N THR A 156 -15.30 -0.60 12.52
CA THR A 156 -15.96 -0.23 13.76
C THR A 156 -15.46 1.10 14.36
N ASP A 157 -14.48 1.73 13.73
CA ASP A 157 -13.84 2.92 14.28
C ASP A 157 -14.73 4.16 14.12
N PRO A 158 -14.81 5.02 15.15
CA PRO A 158 -15.35 6.35 14.96
C PRO A 158 -14.38 7.18 14.10
N MET A 159 -14.92 8.06 13.25
CA MET A 159 -14.13 8.93 12.34
C MET A 159 -13.07 9.83 13.01
N CYS A 160 -13.09 9.95 14.34
CA CYS A 160 -12.09 10.72 15.09
C CYS A 160 -10.80 9.96 15.38
N CYS A 161 -10.87 8.63 15.35
CA CYS A 161 -9.99 7.80 16.13
C CYS A 161 -9.69 6.50 15.37
N PRO A 162 -8.96 6.60 14.23
CA PRO A 162 -8.57 5.44 13.43
C PRO A 162 -7.63 4.52 14.21
N THR A 163 -7.74 3.21 13.98
CA THR A 163 -6.92 2.18 14.65
C THR A 163 -6.38 1.12 13.70
N GLN A 164 -6.83 1.07 12.44
CA GLN A 164 -6.40 0.06 11.48
C GLN A 164 -5.09 0.48 10.82
N GLU A 165 -4.03 -0.29 11.04
CA GLU A 165 -2.76 -0.14 10.33
C GLU A 165 -2.85 -0.82 8.96
N GLU A 166 -2.32 -0.16 7.93
CA GLU A 166 -2.24 -0.68 6.56
C GLU A 166 -0.87 -0.32 5.95
N ASN A 167 -0.35 -1.24 5.15
CA ASN A 167 0.74 -0.99 4.22
C ASN A 167 0.17 -0.99 2.80
N ARG A 168 0.38 0.09 2.06
CA ARG A 168 -0.05 0.21 0.67
C ARG A 168 1.12 0.49 -0.23
N THR A 169 1.23 -0.26 -1.31
CA THR A 169 2.30 -0.13 -2.29
C THR A 169 1.73 0.38 -3.60
N TYR A 170 2.40 1.36 -4.22
CA TYR A 170 1.97 1.96 -5.47
C TYR A 170 3.09 1.91 -6.51
N GLU A 171 2.76 1.48 -7.73
CA GLU A 171 3.63 1.56 -8.90
C GLU A 171 3.15 2.68 -9.82
N LEU A 172 4.08 3.49 -10.35
CA LEU A 172 3.78 4.50 -11.36
C LEU A 172 3.77 3.86 -12.76
N VAL A 173 2.58 3.60 -13.30
CA VAL A 173 2.40 2.95 -14.61
C VAL A 173 1.59 3.86 -15.52
N ASP A 174 2.16 4.19 -16.69
CA ASP A 174 1.49 5.00 -17.73
C ASP A 174 0.89 6.33 -17.22
N GLY A 175 1.56 6.97 -16.25
CA GLY A 175 1.10 8.23 -15.65
C GLY A 175 -0.06 8.08 -14.66
N ALA A 176 -0.23 6.90 -14.08
CA ALA A 176 -1.16 6.64 -13.00
C ALA A 176 -0.45 5.92 -11.85
N LEU A 177 -0.81 6.23 -10.61
CA LEU A 177 -0.46 5.40 -9.47
C LEU A 177 -1.43 4.22 -9.42
N VAL A 178 -0.91 3.04 -9.71
CA VAL A 178 -1.63 1.78 -9.55
C VAL A 178 -1.28 1.24 -8.18
N GLU A 179 -2.28 1.17 -7.31
CA GLU A 179 -2.12 0.42 -6.06
C GLU A 179 -1.85 -1.02 -6.42
N LEU A 180 -0.65 -1.49 -6.09
CA LEU A 180 -0.37 -2.90 -6.06
C LEU A 180 -1.22 -3.42 -4.91
N MET A 181 -2.37 -4.01 -5.27
CA MET A 181 -3.04 -4.89 -4.35
C MET A 181 -1.99 -5.93 -4.03
N ASP A 182 -1.57 -5.98 -2.77
CA ASP A 182 -0.95 -7.18 -2.28
C ASP A 182 -2.03 -8.27 -2.48
N ASP A 183 -1.88 -9.09 -3.53
CA ASP A 183 -2.28 -10.49 -3.45
C ASP A 183 -1.40 -11.25 -2.44
N GLY A 184 -0.59 -10.50 -1.67
CA GLY A 184 -0.07 -10.78 -0.36
C GLY A 184 -0.96 -11.64 0.52
N LEU A 185 -0.25 -12.28 1.44
CA LEU A 185 -0.73 -13.40 2.19
C LEU A 185 -1.97 -13.01 2.98
N SER A 186 -3.10 -13.57 2.59
CA SER A 186 -4.37 -13.38 3.26
C SER A 186 -5.04 -14.71 3.52
N LEU A 187 -6.04 -14.68 4.41
CA LEU A 187 -6.88 -15.83 4.70
C LEU A 187 -7.52 -16.42 3.42
N ASP A 188 -7.91 -15.58 2.47
CA ASP A 188 -8.51 -16.04 1.22
C ASP A 188 -7.47 -16.68 0.30
N THR A 189 -6.25 -16.13 0.23
CA THR A 189 -5.15 -16.76 -0.53
C THR A 189 -4.73 -18.13 0.04
N LEU A 190 -5.01 -18.36 1.32
CA LEU A 190 -4.73 -19.60 2.05
C LEU A 190 -5.89 -20.60 2.06
N SER A 191 -6.99 -20.31 1.38
CA SER A 191 -8.23 -21.10 1.45
C SER A 191 -8.12 -22.48 0.79
N ASP A 192 -7.27 -22.64 -0.22
CA ASP A 192 -7.05 -23.91 -0.95
C ASP A 192 -5.72 -24.58 -0.58
N LEU A 193 -5.07 -24.14 0.50
CA LEU A 193 -3.80 -24.71 0.97
C LEU A 193 -4.01 -26.11 1.57
N THR A 194 -2.99 -26.97 1.46
CA THR A 194 -2.93 -28.22 2.22
C THR A 194 -2.38 -27.98 3.62
N TYR A 195 -3.15 -28.33 4.65
CA TYR A 195 -2.74 -28.21 6.06
C TYR A 195 -2.43 -29.58 6.67
N LEU A 196 -1.44 -29.63 7.56
CA LEU A 196 -1.24 -30.72 8.50
C LEU A 196 -2.32 -30.61 9.58
N SER A 197 -3.06 -31.68 9.83
CA SER A 197 -4.09 -31.72 10.88
C SER A 197 -4.27 -33.12 11.42
N GLU A 198 -4.39 -33.26 12.75
CA GLU A 198 -4.67 -34.54 13.39
C GLU A 198 -6.11 -35.02 13.13
N ALA A 199 -7.02 -34.14 12.71
CA ALA A 199 -8.38 -34.50 12.29
C ALA A 199 -8.42 -35.18 10.92
N ALA A 200 -7.39 -35.01 10.09
CA ALA A 200 -7.35 -35.64 8.79
C ALA A 200 -6.82 -37.10 8.91
N PRO A 201 -7.50 -38.10 8.33
CA PRO A 201 -7.12 -39.51 8.46
C PRO A 201 -5.69 -39.85 8.01
N ASP A 202 -5.15 -39.12 7.03
CA ASP A 202 -3.81 -39.26 6.50
C ASP A 202 -2.83 -38.22 7.06
N GLY A 203 -3.29 -37.38 7.99
CA GLY A 203 -2.55 -36.27 8.60
C GLY A 203 -2.54 -34.99 7.76
N THR A 204 -3.23 -34.95 6.62
CA THR A 204 -3.28 -33.79 5.71
C THR A 204 -4.68 -33.45 5.24
N ALA A 205 -5.06 -32.18 5.36
CA ALA A 205 -6.31 -31.61 4.88
C ALA A 205 -6.05 -30.76 3.63
N GLU A 206 -6.31 -31.33 2.45
CA GLU A 206 -6.34 -30.58 1.18
C GLU A 206 -7.62 -29.72 1.14
N MET A 207 -7.52 -28.46 1.52
CA MET A 207 -8.68 -27.58 1.66
C MET A 207 -9.27 -27.19 0.30
N VAL A 208 -10.58 -26.96 0.29
CA VAL A 208 -11.28 -26.27 -0.78
C VAL A 208 -12.13 -25.18 -0.14
N ASP A 209 -11.84 -23.91 -0.47
CA ASP A 209 -12.54 -22.74 0.07
C ASP A 209 -12.53 -22.73 1.62
N GLY A 210 -11.39 -23.10 2.22
CA GLY A 210 -11.17 -23.12 3.66
C GLY A 210 -11.75 -24.32 4.40
N VAL A 211 -12.33 -25.30 3.70
CA VAL A 211 -12.95 -26.48 4.31
C VAL A 211 -12.40 -27.77 3.70
N TYR A 212 -12.12 -28.73 4.56
CA TYR A 212 -11.84 -30.11 4.21
C TYR A 212 -12.88 -31.01 4.87
N THR A 213 -13.37 -32.02 4.14
CA THR A 213 -14.37 -32.96 4.64
C THR A 213 -14.09 -34.36 4.12
N VAL A 214 -14.08 -35.32 5.03
CA VAL A 214 -14.09 -36.75 4.71
C VAL A 214 -15.49 -37.28 4.95
N GLU A 215 -16.09 -37.86 3.91
CA GLU A 215 -17.41 -38.49 4.04
C GLU A 215 -17.35 -39.68 5.00
N GLY A 216 -18.19 -39.63 6.03
CA GLY A 216 -18.44 -40.75 6.93
C GLY A 216 -19.26 -41.88 6.28
N THR A 217 -19.53 -42.92 7.07
CA THR A 217 -20.40 -44.02 6.66
C THR A 217 -21.82 -43.50 6.39
N PRO A 218 -22.47 -43.84 5.25
CA PRO A 218 -23.81 -43.37 4.97
C PRO A 218 -24.81 -43.70 6.09
N GLY A 219 -25.33 -42.66 6.75
CA GLY A 219 -26.29 -42.77 7.85
C GLY A 219 -25.66 -42.90 9.25
N ALA A 220 -24.35 -42.77 9.38
CA ALA A 220 -23.65 -42.56 10.63
C ALA A 220 -23.22 -41.08 10.78
N ASP A 221 -22.94 -40.68 12.01
CA ASP A 221 -22.36 -39.39 12.36
C ASP A 221 -20.88 -39.66 12.63
N ASP A 222 -20.10 -39.84 11.56
CA ASP A 222 -18.67 -40.19 11.57
C ASP A 222 -17.93 -39.46 10.43
N ALA A 223 -18.52 -38.39 9.89
CA ALA A 223 -17.80 -37.48 9.00
C ALA A 223 -16.81 -36.65 9.81
N GLU A 224 -15.64 -36.42 9.22
CA GLU A 224 -14.57 -35.59 9.79
C GLU A 224 -14.42 -34.34 8.94
N THR A 225 -14.32 -33.19 9.60
CA THR A 225 -14.21 -31.87 9.00
C THR A 225 -13.03 -31.14 9.62
N VAL A 226 -12.24 -30.49 8.77
CA VAL A 226 -11.28 -29.46 9.19
C VAL A 226 -11.71 -28.16 8.54
N GLU A 227 -11.93 -27.14 9.36
CA GLU A 227 -12.29 -25.81 8.91
C GLU A 227 -11.20 -24.83 9.28
N ARG A 228 -10.79 -24.02 8.32
CA ARG A 228 -9.92 -22.88 8.57
C ARG A 228 -10.77 -21.77 9.20
N THR A 229 -10.45 -21.38 10.43
CA THR A 229 -11.22 -20.35 11.13
C THR A 229 -10.93 -18.97 10.57
N GLY A 230 -11.70 -17.96 11.03
CA GLY A 230 -11.40 -16.56 10.74
C GLY A 230 -10.20 -15.98 11.50
N TYR A 231 -9.50 -16.77 12.34
CA TYR A 231 -8.34 -16.31 13.10
C TYR A 231 -7.06 -16.60 12.33
N GLY A 232 -6.44 -15.53 11.84
CA GLY A 232 -5.12 -15.54 11.21
C GLY A 232 -4.28 -14.35 11.63
N ALA A 233 -2.97 -14.54 11.63
CA ALA A 233 -1.98 -13.48 11.79
C ALA A 233 -0.92 -13.62 10.71
N PHE A 234 -0.38 -12.48 10.28
CA PHE A 234 0.56 -12.36 9.17
C PHE A 234 1.80 -11.60 9.63
N GLY A 235 2.95 -11.98 9.09
CA GLY A 235 4.24 -11.38 9.40
C GLY A 235 5.37 -12.36 9.20
N ASP A 236 6.60 -11.87 9.04
CA ASP A 236 7.77 -12.69 8.80
C ASP A 236 8.14 -13.50 10.07
N LEU A 237 7.96 -14.82 10.03
CA LEU A 237 8.25 -15.73 11.13
C LEU A 237 9.68 -16.25 11.10
N ASN A 238 10.34 -16.16 9.94
CA ASN A 238 11.59 -16.87 9.69
C ASN A 238 12.77 -15.93 9.33
N ASP A 239 12.53 -14.62 9.30
CA ASP A 239 13.47 -13.52 9.03
C ASP A 239 14.10 -13.62 7.62
N ASP A 240 13.32 -14.06 6.63
CA ASP A 240 13.72 -14.11 5.22
C ASP A 240 13.20 -12.92 4.38
N GLY A 241 12.42 -12.03 4.99
CA GLY A 241 11.83 -10.86 4.36
C GLY A 241 10.54 -11.14 3.58
N ALA A 242 10.06 -12.39 3.56
CA ALA A 242 8.75 -12.73 3.02
C ALA A 242 7.70 -12.79 4.13
N GLU A 243 6.45 -12.46 3.80
CA GLU A 243 5.36 -12.55 4.76
C GLU A 243 4.95 -14.02 4.98
N ASP A 244 4.91 -14.43 6.24
CA ASP A 244 4.45 -15.75 6.68
C ASP A 244 3.09 -15.63 7.40
N ALA A 245 2.48 -16.76 7.75
CA ALA A 245 1.20 -16.80 8.44
C ALA A 245 1.15 -17.78 9.61
N ALA A 246 0.29 -17.45 10.55
CA ALA A 246 -0.23 -18.35 11.57
C ALA A 246 -1.76 -18.39 11.43
N VAL A 247 -2.35 -19.58 11.36
CA VAL A 247 -3.80 -19.76 11.15
C VAL A 247 -4.35 -20.75 12.16
N VAL A 248 -5.52 -20.46 12.74
CA VAL A 248 -6.21 -21.45 13.58
C VAL A 248 -7.13 -22.30 12.72
N LEU A 249 -6.96 -23.61 12.83
CA LEU A 249 -7.84 -24.63 12.28
C LEU A 249 -8.78 -25.14 13.38
N MET A 250 -9.99 -25.51 12.97
CA MET A 250 -10.98 -26.17 13.79
C MET A 250 -11.23 -27.56 13.22
N GLY A 251 -10.85 -28.59 13.97
CA GLY A 251 -11.15 -29.98 13.68
C GLY A 251 -12.41 -30.41 14.40
N GLY A 252 -13.28 -31.15 13.72
CA GLY A 252 -14.49 -31.72 14.32
C GLY A 252 -14.96 -32.95 13.57
N GLY A 253 -15.65 -33.85 14.26
CA GLY A 253 -16.25 -35.00 13.60
C GLY A 253 -17.13 -35.81 14.53
N GLY A 254 -18.16 -36.44 13.94
CA GLY A 254 -19.12 -37.46 14.41
C GLY A 254 -19.48 -37.70 15.89
N SER A 255 -18.49 -37.57 16.79
CA SER A 255 -18.58 -37.60 18.24
C SER A 255 -19.12 -36.30 18.87
N GLY A 256 -18.98 -35.17 18.17
CA GLY A 256 -19.37 -33.84 18.66
C GLY A 256 -18.27 -33.06 19.35
N ASP A 257 -17.08 -33.65 19.52
CA ASP A 257 -15.92 -32.98 20.10
C ASP A 257 -15.27 -32.05 19.04
N ILE A 258 -14.99 -30.79 19.43
CA ILE A 258 -14.33 -29.80 18.59
C ILE A 258 -12.97 -29.48 19.20
N PHE A 259 -11.93 -29.51 18.38
CA PHE A 259 -10.58 -29.12 18.79
C PHE A 259 -10.00 -28.07 17.86
N HIS A 260 -9.07 -27.29 18.39
CA HIS A 260 -8.39 -26.24 17.66
C HIS A 260 -6.90 -26.56 17.54
N GLU A 261 -6.35 -26.25 16.37
CA GLU A 261 -4.94 -26.41 16.04
C GLU A 261 -4.39 -25.09 15.51
N LEU A 262 -3.13 -24.80 15.79
CA LEU A 262 -2.40 -23.65 15.25
C LEU A 262 -1.48 -24.14 14.13
N ALA A 263 -1.76 -23.73 12.90
CA ALA A 263 -0.95 -23.99 11.73
C ALA A 263 0.03 -22.84 11.46
N ILE A 264 1.30 -23.18 11.21
CA ILE A 264 2.35 -22.25 10.77
C ILE A 264 2.56 -22.43 9.27
N VAL A 265 2.42 -21.36 8.51
CA VAL A 265 2.55 -21.33 7.06
C VAL A 265 3.71 -20.41 6.70
N LEU A 266 4.69 -20.92 5.97
CA LEU A 266 5.82 -20.11 5.52
C LEU A 266 5.73 -19.87 4.01
N ALA A 267 6.18 -18.69 3.57
CA ALA A 267 6.50 -18.43 2.18
C ALA A 267 7.79 -19.17 1.80
N GLN A 268 7.75 -19.99 0.74
CA GLN A 268 8.89 -20.74 0.23
C GLN A 268 8.82 -20.80 -1.29
N ASP A 269 9.87 -20.32 -1.97
CA ASP A 269 9.99 -20.39 -3.43
C ASP A 269 8.72 -19.89 -4.18
N GLU A 270 8.14 -18.78 -3.73
CA GLU A 270 6.89 -18.17 -4.25
C GLU A 270 5.61 -18.98 -3.99
N GLU A 271 5.65 -19.99 -3.12
CA GLU A 271 4.48 -20.76 -2.65
C GLU A 271 4.32 -20.67 -1.13
N TYR A 272 3.10 -20.89 -0.63
CA TYR A 272 2.85 -21.00 0.81
C TYR A 272 2.80 -22.46 1.23
N VAL A 273 3.51 -22.80 2.29
CA VAL A 273 3.62 -24.18 2.78
C VAL A 273 3.30 -24.23 4.27
N ASN A 274 2.32 -25.05 4.66
CA ASN A 274 2.14 -25.36 6.07
C ASN A 274 3.28 -26.26 6.56
N VAL A 275 4.16 -25.71 7.42
CA VAL A 275 5.38 -26.39 7.88
C VAL A 275 5.23 -27.06 9.25
N ALA A 276 4.25 -26.62 10.03
CA ALA A 276 3.98 -27.16 11.37
C ALA A 276 2.53 -26.91 11.78
N THR A 277 1.99 -27.81 12.60
CA THR A 277 0.69 -27.63 13.25
C THR A 277 0.81 -28.08 14.71
N GLU A 278 0.26 -27.29 15.63
CA GLU A 278 0.32 -27.53 17.08
C GLU A 278 -1.09 -27.54 17.69
N PRO A 279 -1.46 -28.53 18.51
CA PRO A 279 -2.77 -28.55 19.16
C PRO A 279 -2.88 -27.42 20.19
N LEU A 280 -3.98 -26.68 20.13
CA LEU A 280 -4.35 -25.64 21.10
C LEU A 280 -5.25 -26.20 22.20
N GLY A 281 -6.14 -27.13 21.85
CA GLY A 281 -7.02 -27.84 22.79
C GLY A 281 -8.46 -27.99 22.31
N GLU A 282 -9.24 -28.70 23.09
CA GLU A 282 -10.67 -28.91 22.91
C GLU A 282 -11.47 -27.82 23.65
N ASP A 283 -12.65 -27.46 23.13
CA ASP A 283 -13.61 -26.57 23.79
C ASP A 283 -13.01 -25.22 24.25
N ILE A 284 -12.11 -24.65 23.44
CA ILE A 284 -11.55 -23.32 23.65
C ILE A 284 -12.22 -22.27 22.76
N THR A 285 -12.17 -21.01 23.19
CA THR A 285 -12.53 -19.85 22.37
C THR A 285 -11.28 -19.04 22.09
N ILE A 286 -10.92 -18.86 20.82
CA ILE A 286 -9.82 -17.97 20.45
C ILE A 286 -10.25 -16.51 20.66
N GLU A 287 -9.46 -15.78 21.43
CA GLU A 287 -9.67 -14.34 21.65
C GLU A 287 -8.77 -13.52 20.71
N ASN A 288 -7.55 -14.00 20.48
CA ASN A 288 -6.54 -13.25 19.75
C ASN A 288 -5.47 -14.16 19.13
N LEU A 289 -4.91 -13.74 18.00
CA LEU A 289 -3.77 -14.37 17.34
C LEU A 289 -2.92 -13.27 16.71
N ILE A 290 -1.63 -13.21 17.06
CA ILE A 290 -0.72 -12.15 16.60
C ILE A 290 0.65 -12.78 16.29
N ILE A 291 1.35 -12.23 15.30
CA ILE A 291 2.78 -12.44 15.07
C ILE A 291 3.53 -11.20 15.55
N GLU A 292 4.47 -11.37 16.48
CA GLU A 292 5.30 -10.28 17.03
C GLU A 292 6.72 -10.81 17.23
N ASP A 293 7.73 -10.08 16.71
CA ASP A 293 9.14 -10.44 16.83
C ASP A 293 9.46 -11.89 16.40
N GLY A 294 8.89 -12.34 15.27
CA GLY A 294 9.07 -13.71 14.75
C GLY A 294 8.44 -14.80 15.62
N LYS A 295 7.47 -14.45 16.48
CA LYS A 295 6.75 -15.38 17.34
C LYS A 295 5.26 -15.27 17.15
N VAL A 296 4.61 -16.42 17.12
CA VAL A 296 3.15 -16.50 17.20
C VAL A 296 2.73 -16.45 18.67
N ILE A 297 1.80 -15.57 18.98
CA ILE A 297 1.15 -15.44 20.28
C ILE A 297 -0.33 -15.73 20.07
N VAL A 298 -0.85 -16.72 20.80
CA VAL A 298 -2.28 -17.04 20.79
C VAL A 298 -2.88 -16.83 22.16
N GLU A 299 -4.00 -16.11 22.21
CA GLU A 299 -4.79 -15.90 23.42
C GLU A 299 -6.14 -16.59 23.25
N PHE A 300 -6.52 -17.40 24.25
CA PHE A 300 -7.77 -18.16 24.20
C PHE A 300 -8.35 -18.38 25.58
N ILE A 301 -9.67 -18.48 25.65
CA ILE A 301 -10.40 -18.90 26.85
C ILE A 301 -10.52 -20.42 26.83
N GLY A 302 -10.10 -21.07 27.91
CA GLY A 302 -10.20 -22.52 28.10
C GLY A 302 -10.57 -22.89 29.53
N PHE A 303 -10.67 -24.18 29.81
CA PHE A 303 -11.05 -24.68 31.14
C PHE A 303 -9.95 -24.46 32.17
N GLY A 304 -10.27 -23.73 33.22
CA GLY A 304 -9.49 -23.69 34.45
C GLY A 304 -9.77 -24.89 35.37
N PRO A 305 -8.94 -25.10 36.40
CA PRO A 305 -9.07 -26.23 37.33
C PRO A 305 -10.37 -26.21 38.16
N ASP A 306 -11.04 -25.07 38.24
CA ASP A 306 -12.28 -24.86 39.00
C ASP A 306 -13.50 -24.61 38.10
N ASP A 307 -13.33 -24.65 36.76
CA ASP A 307 -14.43 -24.40 35.82
C ASP A 307 -15.37 -25.61 35.73
N PRO A 308 -16.69 -25.41 35.67
CA PRO A 308 -17.63 -26.48 35.36
C PRO A 308 -17.55 -26.84 33.87
N ASP A 309 -17.71 -28.13 33.53
CA ASP A 309 -17.59 -28.73 32.17
C ASP A 309 -18.34 -28.02 31.03
N CYS A 310 -19.22 -27.06 31.30
CA CYS A 310 -19.97 -26.31 30.28
C CYS A 310 -19.34 -24.97 29.88
N CYS A 311 -18.43 -24.45 30.71
CA CYS A 311 -18.28 -23.01 30.82
C CYS A 311 -16.83 -22.63 31.16
N PRO A 312 -15.91 -22.70 30.17
CA PRO A 312 -14.54 -22.27 30.35
C PRO A 312 -14.49 -20.75 30.63
N THR A 313 -13.67 -20.33 31.59
CA THR A 313 -13.55 -18.91 31.97
C THR A 313 -12.11 -18.41 32.06
N GLN A 314 -11.13 -19.31 31.98
CA GLN A 314 -9.73 -18.95 32.17
C GLN A 314 -9.08 -18.52 30.85
N LEU A 315 -8.52 -17.30 30.84
CA LEU A 315 -7.69 -16.82 29.74
C LEU A 315 -6.29 -17.43 29.81
N PHE A 316 -5.84 -17.98 28.69
CA PHE A 316 -4.51 -18.48 28.45
C PHE A 316 -3.83 -17.67 27.35
N ARG A 317 -2.50 -17.56 27.46
CA ARG A 317 -1.62 -16.97 26.45
C ARG A 317 -0.48 -17.96 26.22
N ARG A 318 -0.34 -18.46 25.00
CA ARG A 318 0.68 -19.44 24.61
C ARG A 318 1.58 -18.87 23.54
#